data_AF-A0AAD6P6J4-F1
#
_entry.id   AF-A0AAD6P6J4-F1
#
_cell.length_a   1.000
_cell.length_b   1.000
_cell.length_c   1.000
_cell.angle_alpha   90.00
_cell.angle_beta   90.00
_cell.angle_gamma   90.00
#
_symmetry.space_group_name_H-M   'P 1'
#
loop_
_entity.id
_entity.type
_entity.pdbx_description
1 polymer ?
#
loop_
_entity_poly.entity_id
_entity_poly.type
_entity_poly.pdbx_seq_one_letter_code
_entity_poly.pdbx_strand_id
1 'polypeptide(L)'
;MKRCQFKDVLTDNSFGSKIAIKECQNERAECAFVVDKILETASDGSRSKPFSGSIAILYRRQVSGKAFQLAFRERKIPFNVHGVAFYRKKVVKAIIAMLRTTLSGCDDGSYRQVFKALLPFEKEEKKRVIEHVDKISTVRKCSFIAAACDVFSAKISGTFKRSQLTQGRKVLSTLEMISKLVHREQSISAVITSVANIVPQKYLLEQRAVVDSDGGKLLNEDNDLRSVLQFLLDDVSDVLSMQVASKEEESDVKEQNGCVSLLKEFIDYITEREKENFRSRRHNNENSVTLTTIHQSKGLEWDTVFIVKANESEIPLLHEYNGSAKENGTSIEEERRLFYVAMTRARKKLFITYVAMDSNWQMLHPSRFLKEIPDHLREIQAEVCLQDLQTKHREIRNETVEFVIDLPKEQVSDVETESNDFLVNQINEASKESLETIDSYNGNIFIRRFAVEERSVVSHLFHQWAKKQAFQNPKRLLNKVGFVIDERLRVTKNKHKDVLRALKSCLSCDEAFQYAEYVLRWEQIPADQRAHLMHEKQEHFQKLRIENSMSSSAPTSKQIGYLQNLGCTVTPTSRLHASRLIEQYKSL
;
A
#
# COMPACT_ATOMS: atom_id res chain seq x y z
N MET A 1 19.52 4.80 27.02
CA MET A 1 19.95 3.48 27.57
C MET A 1 20.71 2.75 26.49
N LYS A 2 21.82 2.06 26.82
CA LYS A 2 22.56 1.22 25.87
C LYS A 2 21.67 0.01 25.50
N ARG A 3 21.23 -0.11 24.25
CA ARG A 3 20.66 -1.37 23.73
C ARG A 3 21.83 -2.36 23.61
N CYS A 4 21.76 -3.52 24.27
CA CYS A 4 22.70 -4.61 24.03
C CYS A 4 22.64 -4.99 22.55
N GLN A 5 23.79 -4.95 21.85
CA GLN A 5 23.84 -5.15 20.40
C GLN A 5 23.71 -6.62 19.98
N PHE A 6 23.96 -7.57 20.88
CA PHE A 6 23.70 -8.99 20.66
C PHE A 6 23.01 -9.60 21.89
N LYS A 7 22.11 -10.55 21.63
CA LYS A 7 21.41 -11.36 22.62
C LYS A 7 21.18 -12.74 22.02
N ASP A 8 21.88 -13.73 22.53
CA ASP A 8 21.65 -15.11 22.13
C ASP A 8 20.38 -15.63 22.81
N VAL A 9 19.47 -16.18 22.01
CA VAL A 9 18.21 -16.75 22.48
C VAL A 9 18.24 -18.24 22.15
N LEU A 10 18.33 -19.05 23.20
CA LEU A 10 18.34 -20.51 23.12
C LEU A 10 17.01 -21.09 23.61
N THR A 11 16.74 -22.33 23.25
CA THR A 11 15.51 -23.05 23.61
C THR A 11 15.85 -24.51 23.92
N ASP A 12 15.26 -25.04 24.99
CA ASP A 12 15.38 -26.45 25.37
C ASP A 12 14.38 -27.34 24.60
N ASN A 13 13.49 -26.74 23.79
CA ASN A 13 12.54 -27.45 22.95
C ASN A 13 13.23 -28.13 21.76
N SER A 14 12.76 -29.31 21.37
CA SER A 14 13.18 -30.00 20.16
C SER A 14 12.88 -29.20 18.89
N PHE A 15 13.61 -29.47 17.81
CA PHE A 15 13.29 -28.97 16.47
C PHE A 15 11.82 -29.25 16.09
N GLY A 16 11.12 -28.22 15.62
CA GLY A 16 9.72 -28.29 15.21
C GLY A 16 9.53 -28.45 13.70
N SER A 17 8.31 -28.24 13.22
CA SER A 17 8.01 -28.13 11.79
C SER A 17 8.67 -26.89 11.18
N LYS A 18 9.03 -26.98 9.89
CA LYS A 18 9.50 -25.83 9.10
C LYS A 18 8.46 -24.70 9.07
N ILE A 19 8.94 -23.49 8.78
CA ILE A 19 8.11 -22.30 8.55
C ILE A 19 7.48 -22.44 7.16
N ALA A 20 6.17 -22.66 7.10
CA ALA A 20 5.45 -22.81 5.84
C ALA A 20 5.18 -21.42 5.23
N ILE A 21 5.72 -21.17 4.03
CA ILE A 21 5.49 -19.95 3.26
C ILE A 21 4.62 -20.30 2.06
N LYS A 22 3.46 -19.65 1.93
CA LYS A 22 2.46 -19.95 0.90
C LYS A 22 2.18 -18.71 0.05
N GLU A 23 2.37 -18.85 -1.26
CA GLU A 23 1.86 -17.90 -2.25
C GLU A 23 0.37 -18.18 -2.53
N CYS A 24 -0.43 -17.12 -2.49
CA CYS A 24 -1.85 -17.14 -2.81
C CYS A 24 -2.14 -16.20 -3.98
N GLN A 25 -2.91 -16.65 -4.98
CA GLN A 25 -3.19 -15.84 -6.16
C GLN A 25 -3.82 -14.47 -5.82
N ASN A 26 -4.76 -14.44 -4.88
CA ASN A 26 -5.50 -13.25 -4.45
C ASN A 26 -5.91 -13.34 -2.97
N GLU A 27 -6.45 -12.26 -2.40
CA GLU A 27 -6.87 -12.21 -0.99
C GLU A 27 -7.95 -13.23 -0.60
N ARG A 28 -8.81 -13.64 -1.55
CA ARG A 28 -9.82 -14.68 -1.29
C ARG A 28 -9.19 -16.06 -1.21
N ALA A 29 -8.19 -16.35 -2.05
CA ALA A 29 -7.40 -17.58 -1.99
C ALA A 29 -6.57 -17.66 -0.70
N GLU A 30 -5.98 -16.55 -0.26
CA GLU A 30 -5.32 -16.47 1.07
C GLU A 30 -6.28 -16.80 2.20
N CYS A 31 -7.46 -16.16 2.20
CA CYS A 31 -8.49 -16.41 3.20
C CYS A 31 -8.94 -17.88 3.19
N ALA A 32 -9.23 -18.45 2.01
CA ALA A 32 -9.62 -19.84 1.86
C ALA A 32 -8.54 -20.80 2.40
N PHE A 33 -7.28 -20.67 1.96
CA PHE A 33 -6.17 -21.51 2.42
C PHE A 33 -6.01 -21.50 3.94
N VAL A 34 -6.03 -20.32 4.57
CA VAL A 34 -5.91 -20.20 6.03
C VAL A 34 -7.10 -20.86 6.74
N VAL A 35 -8.32 -20.65 6.25
CA VAL A 35 -9.52 -21.27 6.83
C VAL A 35 -9.49 -22.79 6.68
N ASP A 36 -9.05 -23.30 5.53
CA ASP A 36 -8.94 -24.74 5.27
C ASP A 36 -7.86 -25.38 6.15
N LYS A 37 -6.69 -24.74 6.32
CA LYS A 37 -5.64 -25.21 7.27
C LYS A 37 -6.08 -25.12 8.73
N ILE A 38 -6.96 -24.19 9.09
CA ILE A 38 -7.57 -24.13 10.42
C ILE A 38 -8.53 -25.31 10.63
N LEU A 39 -9.32 -25.67 9.63
CA LEU A 39 -10.25 -26.81 9.69
C LEU A 39 -9.52 -28.17 9.68
N GLU A 40 -8.43 -28.29 8.90
CA GLU A 40 -7.51 -29.45 8.93
C GLU A 40 -6.91 -29.63 10.34
N THR A 41 -6.28 -28.57 10.87
CA THR A 41 -5.69 -28.59 12.22
C THR A 41 -6.73 -28.84 13.33
N ALA A 42 -7.99 -28.45 13.12
CA ALA A 42 -9.10 -28.74 14.02
C ALA A 42 -9.58 -30.20 13.94
N SER A 43 -9.44 -30.86 12.79
CA SER A 43 -9.90 -32.23 12.54
C SER A 43 -8.90 -33.28 13.03
N ASP A 44 -7.60 -32.98 12.94
CA ASP A 44 -6.52 -33.86 13.45
C ASP A 44 -6.54 -34.04 14.98
N GLY A 45 -7.25 -33.17 15.71
CA GLY A 45 -7.26 -33.14 17.17
C GLY A 45 -8.49 -33.80 17.79
N SER A 46 -8.30 -34.94 18.49
CA SER A 46 -9.31 -35.56 19.37
C SER A 46 -9.59 -34.73 20.65
N ARG A 47 -9.91 -33.43 20.50
CA ARG A 47 -10.18 -32.49 21.59
C ARG A 47 -11.62 -32.00 21.52
N SER A 48 -12.31 -32.03 22.66
CA SER A 48 -13.65 -31.44 22.83
C SER A 48 -13.75 -29.94 22.50
N LYS A 49 -12.62 -29.24 22.35
CA LYS A 49 -12.51 -27.83 21.93
C LYS A 49 -11.35 -27.72 20.91
N PRO A 50 -11.60 -27.86 19.60
CA PRO A 50 -10.54 -27.87 18.59
C PRO A 50 -9.85 -26.51 18.40
N PHE A 51 -10.55 -25.39 18.64
CA PHE A 51 -10.05 -24.02 18.48
C PHE A 51 -9.59 -23.40 19.80
N SER A 52 -9.14 -24.20 20.78
CA SER A 52 -8.95 -23.77 22.18
C SER A 52 -7.74 -22.87 22.41
N GLY A 53 -7.83 -21.60 22.00
CA GLY A 53 -6.78 -20.59 22.19
C GLY A 53 -5.44 -20.96 21.53
N SER A 54 -5.44 -21.97 20.66
CA SER A 54 -4.26 -22.56 20.04
C SER A 54 -3.86 -21.89 18.72
N ILE A 55 -4.79 -21.15 18.09
CA ILE A 55 -4.60 -20.57 16.75
C ILE A 55 -4.81 -19.07 16.77
N ALA A 56 -3.87 -18.33 16.16
CA ALA A 56 -4.03 -16.91 15.83
C ALA A 56 -3.71 -16.59 14.37
N ILE A 57 -4.40 -15.56 13.85
CA ILE A 57 -4.08 -14.89 12.60
C ILE A 57 -3.64 -13.46 12.94
N LEU A 58 -2.42 -13.13 12.50
CA LEU A 58 -1.75 -11.85 12.72
C LEU A 58 -1.65 -11.08 11.40
N TYR A 59 -2.10 -9.83 11.40
CA TYR A 59 -2.06 -8.92 10.26
C TYR A 59 -1.45 -7.57 10.64
N ARG A 60 -0.84 -6.84 9.70
CA ARG A 60 -0.26 -5.52 9.99
C ARG A 60 -1.32 -4.42 10.16
N ARG A 61 -2.35 -4.43 9.31
CA ARG A 61 -3.47 -3.46 9.33
C ARG A 61 -4.79 -4.13 9.67
N GLN A 62 -5.63 -3.48 10.48
CA GLN A 62 -6.95 -4.00 10.89
C GLN A 62 -7.88 -4.36 9.71
N VAL A 63 -7.73 -3.69 8.56
CA VAL A 63 -8.52 -3.91 7.34
C VAL A 63 -8.34 -5.34 6.80
N SER A 64 -7.12 -5.86 6.77
CA SER A 64 -6.81 -7.22 6.31
C SER A 64 -7.50 -8.28 7.15
N GLY A 65 -7.75 -8.01 8.43
CA GLY A 65 -8.54 -8.86 9.32
C GLY A 65 -10.04 -8.94 9.00
N LYS A 66 -10.58 -8.11 8.09
CA LYS A 66 -12.01 -8.10 7.75
C LYS A 66 -12.42 -9.32 6.90
N ALA A 67 -11.61 -9.72 5.93
CA ALA A 67 -11.87 -10.88 5.08
C ALA A 67 -12.03 -12.17 5.91
N PHE A 68 -11.15 -12.38 6.89
CA PHE A 68 -11.23 -13.52 7.82
C PHE A 68 -12.46 -13.47 8.73
N GLN A 69 -12.87 -12.29 9.21
CA GLN A 69 -14.12 -12.15 9.98
C GLN A 69 -15.33 -12.57 9.15
N LEU A 70 -15.39 -12.17 7.88
CA LEU A 70 -16.45 -12.57 6.94
C LEU A 70 -16.48 -14.09 6.73
N ALA A 71 -15.35 -14.68 6.31
CA ALA A 71 -15.27 -16.12 6.04
C ALA A 71 -15.55 -16.99 7.28
N PHE A 72 -15.10 -16.56 8.47
CA PHE A 72 -15.41 -17.27 9.71
C PHE A 72 -16.90 -17.18 10.09
N ARG A 73 -17.58 -16.06 9.83
CA ARG A 73 -19.04 -15.93 10.02
C ARG A 73 -19.79 -16.88 9.09
N GLU A 74 -19.45 -16.87 7.82
CA GLU A 74 -20.06 -17.72 6.78
C GLU A 74 -19.91 -19.22 7.11
N ARG A 75 -18.69 -19.65 7.44
CA ARG A 75 -18.39 -21.05 7.81
C ARG A 75 -18.70 -21.39 9.29
N LYS A 76 -19.34 -20.47 10.04
CA LYS A 76 -19.71 -20.63 11.47
C LYS A 76 -18.53 -21.00 12.40
N ILE A 77 -17.31 -20.59 12.04
CA ILE A 77 -16.11 -20.82 12.84
C ILE A 77 -16.10 -19.81 14.01
N PRO A 78 -15.97 -20.25 15.26
CA PRO A 78 -15.89 -19.34 16.40
C PRO A 78 -14.57 -18.56 16.37
N PHE A 79 -14.64 -17.23 16.45
CA PHE A 79 -13.48 -16.34 16.49
C PHE A 79 -13.66 -15.18 17.47
N ASN A 80 -12.54 -14.63 17.94
CA ASN A 80 -12.48 -13.40 18.72
C ASN A 80 -11.48 -12.44 18.10
N VAL A 81 -11.88 -11.18 17.94
CA VAL A 81 -10.97 -10.09 17.55
C VAL A 81 -10.35 -9.50 18.82
N HIS A 82 -9.09 -9.85 19.10
CA HIS A 82 -8.33 -9.28 20.20
C HIS A 82 -7.95 -7.82 19.86
N GLY A 83 -8.09 -6.89 20.83
CA GLY A 83 -7.84 -5.47 20.61
C GLY A 83 -8.92 -4.50 21.11
N VAL A 84 -8.88 -3.26 20.61
CA VAL A 84 -10.06 -2.37 20.62
C VAL A 84 -10.85 -2.66 19.35
N ALA A 85 -12.09 -3.15 19.50
CA ALA A 85 -12.98 -3.38 18.36
C ALA A 85 -13.05 -2.13 17.47
N PHE A 86 -12.94 -2.28 16.15
CA PHE A 86 -12.73 -1.17 15.21
C PHE A 86 -13.71 0.00 15.43
N TYR A 87 -15.02 -0.30 15.47
CA TYR A 87 -16.09 0.68 15.70
C TYR A 87 -16.03 1.40 17.06
N ARG A 88 -15.18 0.94 18.00
CA ARG A 88 -14.93 1.59 19.30
C ARG A 88 -13.76 2.56 19.32
N LYS A 89 -12.94 2.64 18.27
CA LYS A 89 -11.89 3.65 18.12
C LYS A 89 -12.50 5.06 18.15
N LYS A 90 -11.82 6.03 18.79
CA LYS A 90 -12.38 7.39 18.98
C LYS A 90 -12.68 8.11 17.67
N VAL A 91 -11.83 7.91 16.66
CA VAL A 91 -12.00 8.41 15.29
C VAL A 91 -13.30 7.85 14.69
N VAL A 92 -13.45 6.54 14.68
CA VAL A 92 -14.61 5.84 14.10
C VAL A 92 -15.90 6.26 14.81
N LYS A 93 -15.91 6.34 16.15
CA LYS A 93 -17.07 6.86 16.90
C LYS A 93 -17.40 8.32 16.60
N ALA A 94 -16.41 9.16 16.27
CA ALA A 94 -16.66 10.54 15.86
C ALA A 94 -17.27 10.62 14.44
N ILE A 95 -16.76 9.83 13.49
CA ILE A 95 -17.32 9.73 12.12
C ILE A 95 -18.77 9.23 12.17
N ILE A 96 -19.02 8.09 12.84
CA ILE A 96 -20.36 7.51 12.98
C ILE A 96 -21.32 8.47 13.69
N ALA A 97 -20.86 9.20 14.73
CA ALA A 97 -21.71 10.18 15.40
C ALA A 97 -22.09 11.35 14.48
N MET A 98 -21.14 11.89 13.69
CA MET A 98 -21.43 12.94 12.71
C MET A 98 -22.43 12.47 11.64
N LEU A 99 -22.28 11.24 11.15
CA LEU A 99 -23.23 10.63 10.22
C LEU A 99 -24.62 10.41 10.85
N ARG A 100 -24.70 9.99 12.11
CA ARG A 100 -25.98 9.85 12.82
C ARG A 100 -26.72 11.17 12.97
N THR A 101 -26.01 12.29 13.16
CA THR A 101 -26.66 13.61 13.32
C THR A 101 -27.40 14.13 12.08
N THR A 102 -27.26 13.50 10.91
CA THR A 102 -28.05 13.83 9.71
C THR A 102 -29.30 12.96 9.54
N LEU A 103 -29.48 11.92 10.37
CA LEU A 103 -30.63 11.02 10.29
C LEU A 103 -31.77 11.50 11.21
N SER A 104 -33.01 11.29 10.77
CA SER A 104 -34.19 11.55 11.60
C SER A 104 -34.23 10.60 12.80
N GLY A 105 -34.52 11.14 13.99
CA GLY A 105 -34.48 10.38 15.25
C GLY A 105 -33.08 10.24 15.88
N CYS A 106 -32.10 11.03 15.46
CA CYS A 106 -30.78 11.07 16.10
C CYS A 106 -30.85 11.28 17.62
N ASP A 107 -30.07 10.51 18.37
CA ASP A 107 -29.97 10.63 19.81
C ASP A 107 -29.10 11.83 20.24
N ASP A 108 -29.43 12.39 21.40
CA ASP A 108 -28.64 13.41 22.08
C ASP A 108 -27.18 12.98 22.36
N GLY A 109 -26.93 11.67 22.48
CA GLY A 109 -25.60 11.09 22.69
C GLY A 109 -24.67 11.28 21.48
N SER A 110 -25.19 11.11 20.26
CA SER A 110 -24.44 11.40 19.02
C SER A 110 -24.03 12.88 18.96
N TYR A 111 -24.93 13.83 19.22
CA TYR A 111 -24.56 15.25 19.26
C TYR A 111 -23.47 15.55 20.30
N ARG A 112 -23.58 15.02 21.53
CA ARG A 112 -22.54 15.16 22.58
C ARG A 112 -21.19 14.62 22.11
N GLN A 113 -21.18 13.49 21.41
CA GLN A 113 -19.96 12.89 20.86
C GLN A 113 -19.36 13.75 19.73
N VAL A 114 -20.17 14.41 18.88
CA VAL A 114 -19.67 15.37 17.88
C VAL A 114 -19.08 16.62 18.53
N PHE A 115 -19.76 17.23 19.51
CA PHE A 115 -19.20 18.36 20.26
C PHE A 115 -17.90 18.00 20.99
N LYS A 116 -17.85 16.81 21.59
CA LYS A 116 -16.63 16.26 22.18
C LYS A 116 -15.53 16.08 21.14
N ALA A 117 -15.85 15.68 19.90
CA ALA A 117 -14.89 15.51 18.81
C ALA A 117 -14.34 16.86 18.28
N LEU A 118 -15.23 17.72 17.79
CA LEU A 118 -14.88 18.88 16.97
C LEU A 118 -14.41 20.11 17.77
N LEU A 119 -14.77 20.25 19.05
CA LEU A 119 -14.23 21.34 19.87
C LEU A 119 -12.69 21.21 19.99
N PRO A 120 -11.91 22.30 19.89
CA PRO A 120 -10.45 22.24 19.97
C PRO A 120 -9.89 22.27 21.41
N PHE A 121 -10.76 22.32 22.43
CA PHE A 121 -10.37 22.52 23.83
C PHE A 121 -9.75 21.28 24.50
N GLU A 122 -9.18 21.46 25.69
CA GLU A 122 -8.76 20.33 26.51
C GLU A 122 -9.93 19.61 27.17
N LYS A 123 -9.70 18.36 27.59
CA LYS A 123 -10.73 17.39 27.99
C LYS A 123 -11.68 17.92 29.07
N GLU A 124 -11.16 18.65 30.05
CA GLU A 124 -11.87 19.21 31.19
C GLU A 124 -12.68 20.46 30.80
N GLU A 125 -12.25 21.20 29.79
CA GLU A 125 -13.00 22.33 29.22
C GLU A 125 -14.10 21.85 28.28
N LYS A 126 -13.82 20.84 27.42
CA LYS A 126 -14.84 20.14 26.63
C LYS A 126 -15.98 19.62 27.51
N LYS A 127 -15.63 18.97 28.62
CA LYS A 127 -16.59 18.42 29.59
C LYS A 127 -17.49 19.54 30.15
N ARG A 128 -16.91 20.63 30.67
CA ARG A 128 -17.66 21.79 31.20
C ARG A 128 -18.60 22.44 30.17
N VAL A 129 -18.18 22.54 28.90
CA VAL A 129 -19.03 23.08 27.83
C VAL A 129 -20.25 22.19 27.60
N ILE A 130 -20.06 20.87 27.50
CA ILE A 130 -21.14 19.90 27.29
C ILE A 130 -22.09 19.86 28.50
N GLU A 131 -21.56 19.79 29.72
CA GLU A 131 -22.35 19.76 30.96
C GLU A 131 -23.23 21.02 31.16
N HIS A 132 -22.77 22.18 30.69
CA HIS A 132 -23.55 23.40 30.74
C HIS A 132 -24.69 23.41 29.70
N VAL A 133 -24.44 22.91 28.48
CA VAL A 133 -25.51 22.71 27.47
C VAL A 133 -26.54 21.69 27.99
N ASP A 134 -26.08 20.62 28.65
CA ASP A 134 -26.95 19.63 29.30
C ASP A 134 -27.82 20.23 30.40
N LYS A 135 -27.23 21.10 31.24
CA LYS A 135 -28.00 21.85 32.25
C LYS A 135 -29.08 22.73 31.62
N ILE A 136 -28.82 23.33 30.45
CA ILE A 136 -29.80 24.15 29.74
C ILE A 136 -30.88 23.29 29.07
N SER A 137 -30.50 22.20 28.41
CA SER A 137 -31.42 21.21 27.81
C SER A 137 -32.40 20.65 28.86
N THR A 138 -31.89 20.24 30.03
CA THR A 138 -32.72 19.73 31.14
C THR A 138 -33.63 20.80 31.75
N VAL A 139 -33.14 22.02 31.98
CA VAL A 139 -33.97 23.13 32.51
C VAL A 139 -35.06 23.58 31.52
N ARG A 140 -34.75 23.62 30.21
CA ARG A 140 -35.69 24.04 29.15
C ARG A 140 -36.56 22.90 28.61
N LYS A 141 -36.31 21.65 29.01
CA LYS A 141 -36.93 20.42 28.46
C LYS A 141 -36.86 20.35 26.93
N CYS A 142 -35.71 20.74 26.35
CA CYS A 142 -35.45 20.67 24.91
C CYS A 142 -34.26 19.75 24.60
N SER A 143 -34.11 19.33 23.34
CA SER A 143 -32.99 18.49 22.91
C SER A 143 -31.64 19.19 23.07
N PHE A 144 -30.56 18.41 23.20
CA PHE A 144 -29.20 18.94 23.34
C PHE A 144 -28.84 19.89 22.18
N ILE A 145 -29.24 19.55 20.95
CA ILE A 145 -28.95 20.37 19.77
C ILE A 145 -29.69 21.71 19.79
N ALA A 146 -30.95 21.75 20.25
CA ALA A 146 -31.71 23.00 20.40
C ALA A 146 -31.07 23.90 21.47
N ALA A 147 -30.73 23.34 22.63
CA ALA A 147 -30.01 24.06 23.69
C ALA A 147 -28.65 24.57 23.20
N ALA A 148 -27.90 23.78 22.42
CA ALA A 148 -26.63 24.20 21.83
C ALA A 148 -26.81 25.36 20.84
N CYS A 149 -27.83 25.31 19.97
CA CYS A 149 -28.16 26.40 19.06
C CYS A 149 -28.42 27.72 19.80
N ASP A 150 -29.26 27.70 20.85
CA ASP A 150 -29.53 28.89 21.67
C ASP A 150 -28.25 29.45 22.33
N VAL A 151 -27.49 28.56 22.98
CA VAL A 151 -26.28 28.89 23.73
C VAL A 151 -25.20 29.51 22.85
N PHE A 152 -24.92 28.90 21.70
CA PHE A 152 -23.82 29.33 20.85
C PHE A 152 -24.21 30.47 19.92
N SER A 153 -25.50 30.60 19.53
CA SER A 153 -25.96 31.72 18.69
C SER A 153 -26.02 33.05 19.44
N ALA A 154 -26.16 33.04 20.77
CA ALA A 154 -26.15 34.24 21.60
C ALA A 154 -24.92 35.15 21.33
N LYS A 155 -25.15 36.46 21.16
CA LYS A 155 -24.07 37.44 20.89
C LYS A 155 -23.11 37.60 22.07
N ILE A 156 -23.62 37.46 23.29
CA ILE A 156 -22.86 37.50 24.56
C ILE A 156 -23.45 36.39 25.44
N SER A 157 -22.58 35.61 26.12
CA SER A 157 -22.97 34.69 27.18
C SER A 157 -22.27 35.12 28.46
N GLY A 158 -23.00 35.12 29.59
CA GLY A 158 -22.41 35.36 30.90
C GLY A 158 -21.55 34.20 31.42
N THR A 159 -21.56 33.03 30.75
CA THR A 159 -20.82 31.83 31.19
C THR A 159 -19.66 31.47 30.27
N PHE A 160 -19.76 31.73 28.96
CA PHE A 160 -18.74 31.33 27.99
C PHE A 160 -17.94 32.50 27.44
N LYS A 161 -16.62 32.28 27.30
CA LYS A 161 -15.72 33.19 26.59
C LYS A 161 -16.12 33.30 25.11
N ARG A 162 -15.86 34.44 24.48
CA ARG A 162 -16.13 34.67 23.05
C ARG A 162 -15.50 33.60 22.14
N SER A 163 -14.31 33.09 22.49
CA SER A 163 -13.66 31.97 21.79
C SER A 163 -14.47 30.67 21.86
N GLN A 164 -15.03 30.34 23.02
CA GLN A 164 -15.88 29.15 23.23
C GLN A 164 -17.17 29.24 22.40
N LEU A 165 -17.82 30.41 22.39
CA LEU A 165 -18.99 30.67 21.55
C LEU A 165 -18.66 30.53 20.06
N THR A 166 -17.56 31.13 19.58
CA THR A 166 -17.14 31.01 18.18
C THR A 166 -16.86 29.57 17.76
N GLN A 167 -16.22 28.76 18.61
CA GLN A 167 -15.98 27.34 18.28
C GLN A 167 -17.28 26.53 18.32
N GLY A 168 -18.18 26.78 19.27
CA GLY A 168 -19.51 26.15 19.29
C GLY A 168 -20.32 26.44 18.02
N ARG A 169 -20.32 27.70 17.55
CA ARG A 169 -20.94 28.06 16.25
C ARG A 169 -20.29 27.34 15.06
N LYS A 170 -18.96 27.15 15.07
CA LYS A 170 -18.29 26.36 14.04
C LYS A 170 -18.77 24.91 14.03
N VAL A 171 -18.92 24.28 15.20
CA VAL A 171 -19.48 22.92 15.32
C VAL A 171 -20.90 22.83 14.75
N LEU A 172 -21.77 23.78 15.08
CA LEU A 172 -23.13 23.85 14.53
C LEU A 172 -23.12 24.03 13.00
N SER A 173 -22.28 24.93 12.48
CA SER A 173 -22.14 25.16 11.04
C SER A 173 -21.59 23.91 10.31
N THR A 174 -20.66 23.16 10.92
CA THR A 174 -20.21 21.88 10.35
C THR A 174 -21.30 20.81 10.36
N LEU A 175 -22.15 20.74 11.39
CA LEU A 175 -23.30 19.83 11.42
C LEU A 175 -24.30 20.16 10.30
N GLU A 176 -24.61 21.44 10.11
CA GLU A 176 -25.49 21.90 9.03
C GLU A 176 -24.88 21.61 7.65
N MET A 177 -23.57 21.82 7.47
CA MET A 177 -22.85 21.48 6.24
C MET A 177 -22.88 19.99 5.93
N ILE A 178 -22.65 19.12 6.92
CA ILE A 178 -22.72 17.66 6.74
C ILE A 178 -24.16 17.24 6.40
N SER A 179 -25.17 17.82 7.05
CA SER A 179 -26.58 17.57 6.70
C SER A 179 -26.88 17.93 5.24
N LYS A 180 -26.47 19.13 4.78
CA LYS A 180 -26.63 19.55 3.37
C LYS A 180 -25.88 18.64 2.40
N LEU A 181 -24.70 18.12 2.79
CA LEU A 181 -23.92 17.19 1.99
C LEU A 181 -24.68 15.86 1.77
N VAL A 182 -25.25 15.27 2.82
CA VAL A 182 -25.99 13.98 2.73
C VAL A 182 -27.24 14.09 1.83
N HIS A 183 -27.92 15.22 1.86
CA HIS A 183 -29.09 15.45 0.98
C HIS A 183 -28.71 15.74 -0.48
N ARG A 184 -27.51 16.27 -0.73
CA ARG A 184 -27.02 16.62 -2.07
C ARG A 184 -26.33 15.45 -2.78
N GLU A 185 -25.47 14.73 -2.05
CA GLU A 185 -24.62 13.68 -2.61
C GLU A 185 -25.36 12.34 -2.67
N GLN A 186 -25.24 11.66 -3.81
CA GLN A 186 -25.78 10.29 -3.99
C GLN A 186 -24.80 9.22 -3.51
N SER A 187 -23.49 9.53 -3.47
CA SER A 187 -22.46 8.58 -3.04
C SER A 187 -22.20 8.67 -1.53
N ILE A 188 -22.62 7.63 -0.81
CA ILE A 188 -22.30 7.49 0.62
C ILE A 188 -20.78 7.45 0.87
N SER A 189 -19.99 6.90 -0.06
CA SER A 189 -18.52 6.90 -0.01
C SER A 189 -17.93 8.30 -0.01
N ALA A 190 -18.47 9.21 -0.83
CA ALA A 190 -18.05 10.61 -0.88
C ALA A 190 -18.41 11.36 0.41
N VAL A 191 -19.59 11.09 0.97
CA VAL A 191 -20.02 11.62 2.28
C VAL A 191 -19.09 11.15 3.40
N ILE A 192 -18.85 9.84 3.52
CA ILE A 192 -17.99 9.27 4.57
C ILE A 192 -16.57 9.83 4.45
N THR A 193 -16.01 9.91 3.24
CA THR A 193 -14.69 10.52 3.00
C THR A 193 -14.66 11.99 3.45
N SER A 194 -15.69 12.77 3.12
CA SER A 194 -15.79 14.18 3.51
C SER A 194 -15.90 14.34 5.03
N VAL A 195 -16.72 13.52 5.69
CA VAL A 195 -16.91 13.54 7.15
C VAL A 195 -15.65 13.06 7.88
N ALA A 196 -14.95 12.07 7.33
CA ALA A 196 -13.66 11.61 7.85
C ALA A 196 -12.61 12.73 7.82
N ASN A 197 -12.54 13.51 6.73
CA ASN A 197 -11.63 14.65 6.59
C ASN A 197 -11.96 15.85 7.51
N ILE A 198 -13.16 15.92 8.09
CA ILE A 198 -13.53 16.95 9.10
C ILE A 198 -12.97 16.60 10.49
N VAL A 199 -12.61 15.33 10.75
CA VAL A 199 -12.11 14.88 12.06
C VAL A 199 -10.75 15.54 12.38
N PRO A 200 -10.61 16.26 13.51
CA PRO A 200 -9.34 16.91 13.87
C PRO A 200 -8.21 15.89 14.06
N GLN A 201 -7.01 16.20 13.56
CA GLN A 201 -5.83 15.32 13.64
C GLN A 201 -5.49 14.84 15.07
N LYS A 202 -5.87 15.57 16.12
CA LYS A 202 -5.76 15.15 17.53
C LYS A 202 -6.52 13.84 17.86
N TYR A 203 -7.48 13.42 17.02
CA TYR A 203 -8.17 12.13 17.12
C TYR A 203 -7.44 10.99 16.41
N LEU A 204 -6.79 11.28 15.28
CA LEU A 204 -5.99 10.32 14.51
C LEU A 204 -4.71 9.96 15.29
N LEU A 205 -4.04 10.99 15.79
CA LEU A 205 -2.81 10.89 16.58
C LEU A 205 -3.14 10.62 18.06
N GLU A 206 -3.78 9.50 18.37
CA GLU A 206 -3.95 9.10 19.78
C GLU A 206 -2.59 9.03 20.48
N GLN A 207 -2.53 9.51 21.74
CA GLN A 207 -1.32 9.60 22.58
C GLN A 207 -0.65 8.26 22.92
N ARG A 208 -1.04 7.17 22.27
CA ARG A 208 -0.42 5.83 22.31
C ARG A 208 0.56 5.58 21.17
N ALA A 209 0.81 6.56 20.31
CA ALA A 209 1.95 6.53 19.40
C ALA A 209 3.21 6.20 20.22
N VAL A 210 3.91 5.11 19.87
CA VAL A 210 5.15 4.73 20.55
C VAL A 210 6.18 5.78 20.18
N VAL A 211 6.65 6.54 21.17
CA VAL A 211 7.72 7.51 20.91
C VAL A 211 9.01 6.72 20.79
N ASP A 212 9.63 6.75 19.61
CA ASP A 212 10.96 6.19 19.38
C ASP A 212 12.00 6.95 20.22
N SER A 213 13.10 6.25 20.48
CA SER A 213 14.38 6.71 21.00
C SER A 213 14.72 8.16 20.62
N ASP A 214 14.50 8.52 19.35
CA ASP A 214 14.88 9.80 18.74
C ASP A 214 13.76 10.86 18.76
N GLY A 215 12.69 10.65 19.56
CA GLY A 215 11.56 11.57 19.69
C GLY A 215 10.54 11.51 18.55
N GLY A 216 10.74 10.63 17.57
CA GLY A 216 9.76 10.35 16.52
C GLY A 216 8.51 9.66 17.08
N LYS A 217 7.31 10.10 16.69
CA LYS A 217 6.06 9.42 17.05
C LYS A 217 5.79 8.30 16.05
N LEU A 218 6.08 7.05 16.43
CA LEU A 218 5.62 5.87 15.69
C LEU A 218 4.11 5.75 15.92
N LEU A 219 3.33 5.97 14.87
CA LEU A 219 1.88 5.95 14.96
C LEU A 219 1.39 4.51 15.05
N ASN A 220 0.45 4.23 15.97
CA ASN A 220 -0.41 3.07 15.80
C ASN A 220 -1.34 3.37 14.61
N GLU A 221 -0.91 3.03 13.40
CA GLU A 221 -1.63 3.29 12.14
C GLU A 221 -3.02 2.66 12.05
N ASP A 222 -3.34 1.75 12.98
CA ASP A 222 -4.71 1.35 13.30
C ASP A 222 -5.67 2.54 13.53
N ASN A 223 -5.15 3.72 13.88
CA ASN A 223 -5.91 4.97 14.03
C ASN A 223 -5.67 5.98 12.89
N ASP A 224 -4.87 5.66 11.87
CA ASP A 224 -4.69 6.53 10.71
C ASP A 224 -5.98 6.67 9.90
N LEU A 225 -6.18 7.86 9.32
CA LEU A 225 -7.40 8.19 8.58
C LEU A 225 -7.57 7.35 7.32
N ARG A 226 -6.50 6.99 6.61
CA ARG A 226 -6.59 6.16 5.39
C ARG A 226 -7.05 4.75 5.74
N SER A 227 -6.43 4.14 6.77
CA SER A 227 -6.81 2.81 7.26
C SER A 227 -8.23 2.78 7.83
N VAL A 228 -8.65 3.83 8.54
CA VAL A 228 -10.04 3.98 9.02
C VAL A 228 -11.02 4.17 7.86
N LEU A 229 -10.68 5.00 6.88
CA LEU A 229 -11.54 5.27 5.73
C LEU A 229 -11.69 4.02 4.86
N GLN A 230 -10.60 3.32 4.53
CA GLN A 230 -10.62 2.09 3.75
C GLN A 230 -11.56 1.05 4.38
N PHE A 231 -11.40 0.77 5.68
CA PHE A 231 -12.29 -0.15 6.40
C PHE A 231 -13.78 0.25 6.32
N LEU A 232 -14.09 1.55 6.44
CA LEU A 232 -15.47 2.05 6.33
C LEU A 232 -15.99 2.00 4.88
N LEU A 233 -15.13 2.20 3.87
CA LEU A 233 -15.49 2.07 2.45
C LEU A 233 -15.68 0.61 2.02
N ASP A 234 -14.94 -0.32 2.63
CA ASP A 234 -15.19 -1.75 2.49
C ASP A 234 -16.55 -2.08 3.12
N ASP A 235 -16.90 -1.51 4.27
CA ASP A 235 -18.23 -1.71 4.89
C ASP A 235 -19.36 -1.11 4.03
N VAL A 236 -19.12 0.00 3.32
CA VAL A 236 -20.04 0.51 2.30
C VAL A 236 -20.20 -0.50 1.15
N SER A 237 -19.09 -1.06 0.67
CA SER A 237 -19.09 -2.03 -0.43
C SER A 237 -19.87 -3.29 -0.05
N ASP A 238 -19.71 -3.80 1.18
CA ASP A 238 -20.53 -4.89 1.72
C ASP A 238 -22.03 -4.52 1.65
N VAL A 239 -22.44 -3.36 2.20
CA VAL A 239 -23.85 -2.92 2.24
C VAL A 239 -24.44 -2.74 0.82
N LEU A 240 -23.67 -2.16 -0.10
CA LEU A 240 -24.07 -2.02 -1.50
C LEU A 240 -24.24 -3.38 -2.19
N SER A 241 -23.38 -4.36 -1.91
CA SER A 241 -23.51 -5.71 -2.47
C SER A 241 -24.76 -6.45 -1.96
N MET A 242 -25.10 -6.27 -0.68
CA MET A 242 -26.34 -6.81 -0.09
C MET A 242 -27.58 -6.16 -0.71
N GLN A 243 -27.55 -4.84 -0.93
CA GLN A 243 -28.61 -4.07 -1.60
C GLN A 243 -28.87 -4.53 -3.05
N VAL A 244 -27.83 -4.85 -3.82
CA VAL A 244 -27.97 -5.37 -5.19
C VAL A 244 -28.60 -6.77 -5.17
N ALA A 245 -28.20 -7.64 -4.25
CA ALA A 245 -28.78 -8.98 -4.10
C ALA A 245 -30.26 -8.98 -3.66
N SER A 246 -30.75 -7.89 -3.06
CA SER A 246 -32.15 -7.74 -2.63
C SER A 246 -33.06 -6.99 -3.61
N LYS A 247 -32.57 -6.60 -4.80
CA LYS A 247 -33.26 -5.67 -5.73
C LYS A 247 -33.66 -6.27 -7.08
N GLU A 248 -33.76 -7.60 -7.18
CA GLU A 248 -34.33 -8.23 -8.39
C GLU A 248 -35.85 -8.08 -8.49
N GLU A 249 -36.56 -7.70 -7.41
CA GLU A 249 -37.99 -7.40 -7.45
C GLU A 249 -38.30 -6.00 -6.86
N GLU A 250 -39.12 -5.24 -7.61
CA GLU A 250 -39.63 -3.87 -7.41
C GLU A 250 -38.74 -2.69 -7.87
N SER A 251 -39.05 -2.25 -9.10
CA SER A 251 -38.83 -0.88 -9.56
C SER A 251 -39.94 0.04 -9.03
N ASP A 252 -39.60 1.07 -8.25
CA ASP A 252 -40.39 2.31 -8.29
C ASP A 252 -39.58 3.58 -7.94
N VAL A 253 -39.99 4.70 -8.52
CA VAL A 253 -39.23 5.95 -8.54
C VAL A 253 -39.48 6.79 -7.28
N LYS A 254 -38.45 6.96 -6.45
CA LYS A 254 -38.38 8.03 -5.43
C LYS A 254 -37.05 8.78 -5.45
N GLU A 255 -36.77 9.44 -6.57
CA GLU A 255 -35.79 10.53 -6.62
C GLU A 255 -36.26 11.70 -5.74
N GLN A 256 -35.70 11.83 -4.53
CA GLN A 256 -35.46 13.15 -3.88
C GLN A 256 -34.68 13.14 -2.54
N ASN A 257 -34.43 11.98 -1.90
CA ASN A 257 -33.82 11.95 -0.54
C ASN A 257 -32.31 11.62 -0.49
N GLY A 258 -31.53 12.04 -1.50
CA GLY A 258 -30.06 11.89 -1.54
C GLY A 258 -29.58 10.48 -1.17
N CYS A 259 -28.46 10.38 -0.45
CA CYS A 259 -27.99 9.12 0.12
C CYS A 259 -28.55 8.82 1.54
N VAL A 260 -29.60 9.53 2.01
CA VAL A 260 -30.09 9.45 3.40
C VAL A 260 -30.56 8.02 3.77
N SER A 261 -31.29 7.34 2.88
CA SER A 261 -31.78 5.97 3.15
C SER A 261 -30.64 4.97 3.28
N LEU A 262 -29.72 4.98 2.30
CA LEU A 262 -28.53 4.12 2.29
C LEU A 262 -27.62 4.41 3.50
N LEU A 263 -27.52 5.67 3.92
CA LEU A 263 -26.78 6.05 5.12
C LEU A 263 -27.41 5.47 6.39
N LYS A 264 -28.74 5.44 6.49
CA LYS A 264 -29.44 4.79 7.61
C LYS A 264 -29.11 3.30 7.68
N GLU A 265 -29.25 2.59 6.55
CA GLU A 265 -28.94 1.16 6.45
C GLU A 265 -27.48 0.85 6.82
N PHE A 266 -26.53 1.66 6.34
CA PHE A 266 -25.11 1.54 6.68
C PHE A 266 -24.85 1.75 8.18
N ILE A 267 -25.53 2.71 8.81
CA ILE A 267 -25.43 2.95 10.25
C ILE A 267 -26.05 1.79 11.05
N ASP A 268 -27.18 1.24 10.62
CA ASP A 268 -27.83 0.08 11.26
C ASP A 268 -26.94 -1.17 11.14
N TYR A 269 -26.37 -1.41 9.95
CA TYR A 269 -25.38 -2.45 9.66
C TYR A 269 -24.14 -2.39 10.56
N ILE A 270 -23.50 -1.22 10.67
CA ILE A 270 -22.36 -1.04 11.60
C ILE A 270 -22.80 -1.28 13.05
N THR A 271 -24.01 -0.83 13.41
CA THR A 271 -24.54 -0.98 14.77
C THR A 271 -24.73 -2.44 15.14
N GLU A 272 -25.17 -3.29 14.21
CA GLU A 272 -25.24 -4.74 14.44
C GLU A 272 -23.85 -5.38 14.50
N ARG A 273 -22.94 -5.04 13.58
CA ARG A 273 -21.54 -5.51 13.65
C ARG A 273 -20.83 -5.13 14.95
N GLU A 274 -21.09 -3.96 15.55
CA GLU A 274 -20.56 -3.60 16.88
C GLU A 274 -21.12 -4.51 17.99
N LYS A 275 -22.40 -4.89 17.94
CA LYS A 275 -23.02 -5.81 18.91
C LYS A 275 -22.46 -7.22 18.79
N GLU A 276 -22.40 -7.77 17.58
CA GLU A 276 -21.90 -9.13 17.30
C GLU A 276 -20.46 -9.30 17.79
N ASN A 277 -19.55 -8.42 17.34
CA ASN A 277 -18.13 -8.45 17.72
C ASN A 277 -17.92 -8.26 19.24
N PHE A 278 -18.94 -7.79 19.98
CA PHE A 278 -18.93 -7.70 21.44
C PHE A 278 -19.54 -8.93 22.14
N ARG A 279 -20.52 -9.62 21.53
CA ARG A 279 -21.06 -10.89 22.07
C ARG A 279 -19.95 -11.95 22.15
N SER A 280 -19.09 -12.05 21.14
CA SER A 280 -17.95 -12.98 21.09
C SER A 280 -16.92 -12.78 22.22
N ARG A 281 -16.92 -11.64 22.92
CA ARG A 281 -16.02 -11.40 24.08
C ARG A 281 -16.60 -11.86 25.42
N ARG A 282 -17.91 -12.09 25.50
CA ARG A 282 -18.61 -12.44 26.76
C ARG A 282 -18.81 -13.94 26.96
N HIS A 283 -18.71 -14.74 25.91
CA HIS A 283 -18.71 -16.20 26.01
C HIS A 283 -17.26 -16.70 25.92
N ASN A 284 -16.96 -17.82 26.58
CA ASN A 284 -15.59 -18.29 26.81
C ASN A 284 -14.75 -18.35 25.51
N ASN A 285 -13.67 -17.56 25.45
CA ASN A 285 -12.64 -17.59 24.39
C ASN A 285 -11.85 -18.93 24.33
N GLU A 286 -12.28 -19.93 25.09
CA GLU A 286 -11.67 -21.25 25.22
C GLU A 286 -11.87 -22.16 24.01
N ASN A 287 -12.58 -21.72 22.97
CA ASN A 287 -12.76 -22.46 21.72
C ASN A 287 -13.00 -21.51 20.55
N SER A 288 -12.08 -20.59 20.30
CA SER A 288 -12.17 -19.60 19.22
C SER A 288 -10.82 -19.24 18.62
N VAL A 289 -10.76 -19.08 17.29
CA VAL A 289 -9.59 -18.54 16.59
C VAL A 289 -9.37 -17.07 16.99
N THR A 290 -8.12 -16.68 17.26
CA THR A 290 -7.80 -15.28 17.59
C THR A 290 -7.44 -14.49 16.32
N LEU A 291 -8.14 -13.38 16.07
CA LEU A 291 -7.77 -12.39 15.05
C LEU A 291 -7.16 -11.17 15.75
N THR A 292 -5.96 -10.73 15.38
CA THR A 292 -5.38 -9.51 15.97
C THR A 292 -4.32 -8.84 15.10
N THR A 293 -4.01 -7.57 15.37
CA THR A 293 -2.88 -6.91 14.71
C THR A 293 -1.55 -7.33 15.35
N ILE A 294 -0.47 -7.35 14.57
CA ILE A 294 0.88 -7.70 15.05
C ILE A 294 1.25 -6.91 16.32
N HIS A 295 0.96 -5.61 16.35
CA HIS A 295 1.14 -4.73 17.51
C HIS A 295 0.45 -5.22 18.78
N GLN A 296 -0.78 -5.74 18.66
CA GLN A 296 -1.62 -6.16 19.77
C GLN A 296 -1.31 -7.60 20.22
N SER A 297 -0.56 -8.36 19.42
CA SER A 297 -0.08 -9.70 19.78
C SER A 297 1.07 -9.72 20.78
N LYS A 298 1.68 -8.56 21.09
CA LYS A 298 2.88 -8.45 21.92
C LYS A 298 2.66 -9.02 23.33
N GLY A 299 3.44 -10.04 23.69
CA GLY A 299 3.35 -10.73 24.98
C GLY A 299 2.31 -11.85 25.05
N LEU A 300 1.64 -12.15 23.93
CA LEU A 300 0.76 -13.31 23.77
C LEU A 300 1.47 -14.41 22.95
N GLU A 301 0.96 -15.63 22.98
CA GLU A 301 1.55 -16.76 22.25
C GLU A 301 0.50 -17.85 21.98
N TRP A 302 0.62 -18.50 20.82
CA TRP A 302 -0.30 -19.50 20.29
C TRP A 302 0.48 -20.69 19.72
N ASP A 303 -0.14 -21.87 19.69
CA ASP A 303 0.51 -23.08 19.17
C ASP A 303 0.72 -22.98 17.64
N THR A 304 -0.27 -22.46 16.92
CA THR A 304 -0.24 -22.17 15.48
C THR A 304 -0.46 -20.69 15.24
N VAL A 305 0.39 -20.06 14.44
CA VAL A 305 0.24 -18.66 14.00
C VAL A 305 0.25 -18.59 12.48
N PHE A 306 -0.68 -17.82 11.93
CA PHE A 306 -0.70 -17.38 10.54
C PHE A 306 -0.33 -15.90 10.48
N ILE A 307 0.73 -15.54 9.76
CA ILE A 307 1.05 -14.15 9.40
C ILE A 307 0.54 -13.93 7.97
N VAL A 308 -0.43 -13.03 7.80
CA VAL A 308 -1.14 -12.84 6.52
C VAL A 308 -0.81 -11.50 5.87
N LYS A 309 -0.91 -11.43 4.53
CA LYS A 309 -0.44 -10.34 3.68
C LYS A 309 1.02 -9.94 3.95
N ALA A 310 1.94 -10.91 3.92
CA ALA A 310 3.38 -10.66 3.97
C ALA A 310 3.91 -10.12 2.62
N ASN A 311 3.40 -8.96 2.21
CA ASN A 311 3.72 -8.27 0.96
C ASN A 311 4.47 -6.95 1.22
N GLU A 312 5.28 -6.47 0.27
CA GLU A 312 6.07 -5.22 0.42
C GLU A 312 5.25 -3.95 0.74
N SER A 313 3.95 -3.94 0.44
CA SER A 313 3.03 -2.82 0.72
C SER A 313 2.26 -2.94 2.04
N GLU A 314 2.49 -4.00 2.79
CA GLU A 314 1.83 -4.34 4.08
C GLU A 314 2.85 -4.68 5.16
N ILE A 315 3.92 -5.41 4.85
CA ILE A 315 4.98 -5.81 5.76
C ILE A 315 6.29 -5.78 4.94
N PRO A 316 7.15 -4.75 5.05
CA PRO A 316 7.05 -3.58 5.92
C PRO A 316 5.99 -2.56 5.46
N LEU A 317 5.25 -1.95 6.40
CA LEU A 317 4.38 -0.82 6.06
C LEU A 317 5.16 0.50 6.05
N LEU A 318 5.76 0.82 4.90
CA LEU A 318 6.54 2.04 4.71
C LEU A 318 5.66 3.25 4.40
N HIS A 319 5.88 4.36 5.11
CA HIS A 319 5.12 5.59 4.91
C HIS A 319 5.61 6.37 3.68
N GLU A 320 4.73 6.53 2.68
CA GLU A 320 4.88 7.55 1.64
C GLU A 320 4.59 8.95 2.21
N TYR A 321 5.63 9.78 2.33
CA TYR A 321 5.49 11.19 2.62
C TYR A 321 5.99 12.01 1.43
N ASN A 322 5.10 12.78 0.82
CA ASN A 322 5.35 13.60 -0.39
C ASN A 322 5.88 12.82 -1.61
N GLY A 323 5.35 11.62 -1.89
CA GLY A 323 5.71 10.84 -3.08
C GLY A 323 7.12 10.24 -3.05
N SER A 324 7.75 10.21 -1.88
CA SER A 324 8.93 9.40 -1.59
C SER A 324 8.67 8.58 -0.34
N ALA A 325 8.79 7.25 -0.43
CA ALA A 325 8.96 6.43 0.76
C ALA A 325 10.29 6.84 1.40
N LYS A 326 10.26 7.42 2.61
CA LYS A 326 11.49 7.65 3.34
C LYS A 326 11.92 6.34 3.98
N GLU A 327 12.84 5.64 3.31
CA GLU A 327 13.67 4.60 3.91
C GLU A 327 14.65 5.21 4.93
N ASN A 328 14.12 5.88 5.95
CA ASN A 328 14.86 6.11 7.18
C ASN A 328 15.08 4.72 7.80
N GLY A 329 16.34 4.30 7.97
CA GLY A 329 16.70 2.98 8.51
C GLY A 329 15.92 2.60 9.79
N THR A 330 15.63 3.58 10.65
CA THR A 330 14.83 3.36 11.87
C THR A 330 13.41 2.83 11.61
N SER A 331 12.77 3.19 10.50
CA SER A 331 11.41 2.72 10.16
C SER A 331 11.41 1.27 9.68
N ILE A 332 12.38 0.88 8.86
CA ILE A 332 12.49 -0.51 8.38
C ILE A 332 12.96 -1.45 9.50
N GLU A 333 13.86 -0.99 10.38
CA GLU A 333 14.24 -1.74 11.59
C GLU A 333 13.06 -1.98 12.54
N GLU A 334 12.15 -1.01 12.70
CA GLU A 334 10.97 -1.19 13.56
C GLU A 334 9.92 -2.12 12.91
N GLU A 335 9.70 -2.04 11.59
CA GLU A 335 8.87 -3.03 10.88
C GLU A 335 9.49 -4.44 10.94
N ARG A 336 10.82 -4.58 10.86
CA ARG A 336 11.51 -5.86 11.08
C ARG A 336 11.29 -6.38 12.51
N ARG A 337 11.34 -5.50 13.52
CA ARG A 337 11.00 -5.87 14.91
C ARG A 337 9.55 -6.31 15.06
N LEU A 338 8.61 -5.67 14.35
CA LEU A 338 7.22 -6.10 14.33
C LEU A 338 7.06 -7.49 13.70
N PHE A 339 7.74 -7.75 12.57
CA PHE A 339 7.76 -9.07 11.94
C PHE A 339 8.39 -10.14 12.86
N TYR A 340 9.53 -9.83 13.50
CA TYR A 340 10.13 -10.69 14.53
C TYR A 340 9.17 -10.94 15.71
N VAL A 341 8.44 -9.92 16.19
CA VAL A 341 7.40 -10.11 17.21
C VAL A 341 6.34 -11.07 16.70
N ALA A 342 5.83 -10.92 15.47
CA ALA A 342 4.83 -11.79 14.88
C ALA A 342 5.29 -13.26 14.79
N MET A 343 6.50 -13.51 14.27
CA MET A 343 7.08 -14.85 14.18
C MET A 343 7.23 -15.51 15.56
N THR A 344 7.73 -14.76 16.54
CA THR A 344 7.93 -15.24 17.91
C THR A 344 6.64 -15.37 18.74
N ARG A 345 5.46 -15.18 18.14
CA ARG A 345 4.18 -15.54 18.81
C ARG A 345 3.83 -17.02 18.63
N ALA A 346 4.49 -17.73 17.71
CA ALA A 346 4.25 -19.14 17.41
C ALA A 346 5.04 -20.06 18.35
N ARG A 347 4.38 -21.05 18.98
CA ARG A 347 5.06 -22.09 19.78
C ARG A 347 5.42 -23.35 18.98
N LYS A 348 4.63 -23.72 17.96
CA LYS A 348 4.78 -25.01 17.25
C LYS A 348 4.77 -24.89 15.73
N LYS A 349 3.73 -24.26 15.16
CA LYS A 349 3.55 -24.11 13.71
C LYS A 349 3.48 -22.62 13.34
N LEU A 350 4.24 -22.21 12.33
CA LEU A 350 4.20 -20.87 11.75
C LEU A 350 3.91 -20.97 10.26
N PHE A 351 2.82 -20.34 9.84
CA PHE A 351 2.44 -20.14 8.44
C PHE A 351 2.60 -18.67 8.10
N ILE A 352 3.15 -18.37 6.92
CA ILE A 352 3.29 -17.02 6.40
C ILE A 352 2.73 -17.00 4.98
N THR A 353 1.70 -16.18 4.74
CA THR A 353 1.04 -16.07 3.45
C THR A 353 1.30 -14.70 2.82
N TYR A 354 1.48 -14.68 1.49
CA TYR A 354 1.52 -13.46 0.71
C TYR A 354 0.65 -13.61 -0.54
N VAL A 355 0.14 -12.48 -1.01
CA VAL A 355 -0.78 -12.42 -2.15
C VAL A 355 -0.02 -12.00 -3.40
N ALA A 356 -0.26 -12.65 -4.54
CA ALA A 356 0.39 -12.32 -5.82
C ALA A 356 -0.31 -11.18 -6.58
N MET A 357 -1.64 -11.09 -6.51
CA MET A 357 -2.45 -10.06 -7.19
C MET A 357 -3.47 -9.41 -6.23
N ASP A 358 -3.54 -8.07 -6.24
CA ASP A 358 -4.55 -7.32 -5.49
C ASP A 358 -5.92 -7.32 -6.19
N SER A 359 -6.92 -6.68 -5.57
CA SER A 359 -8.28 -6.56 -6.14
C SER A 359 -8.37 -5.68 -7.40
N ASN A 360 -7.32 -4.92 -7.71
CA ASN A 360 -7.18 -4.05 -8.89
C ASN A 360 -6.29 -4.69 -9.97
N TRP A 361 -6.01 -6.00 -9.87
CA TRP A 361 -5.12 -6.75 -10.75
C TRP A 361 -3.68 -6.19 -10.79
N GLN A 362 -3.24 -5.50 -9.74
CA GLN A 362 -1.85 -5.10 -9.56
C GLN A 362 -1.07 -6.25 -8.96
N MET A 363 0.10 -6.54 -9.54
CA MET A 363 1.00 -7.55 -9.01
C MET A 363 1.64 -7.04 -7.71
N LEU A 364 1.53 -7.82 -6.64
CA LEU A 364 2.09 -7.51 -5.34
C LEU A 364 3.39 -8.30 -5.12
N HIS A 365 4.43 -7.63 -4.65
CA HIS A 365 5.68 -8.30 -4.33
C HIS A 365 5.65 -8.93 -2.93
N PRO A 366 6.28 -10.11 -2.74
CA PRO A 366 6.46 -10.71 -1.43
C PRO A 366 7.40 -9.87 -0.55
N SER A 367 7.15 -9.83 0.75
CA SER A 367 7.94 -9.09 1.73
C SER A 367 9.42 -9.43 1.68
N ARG A 368 10.29 -8.42 1.70
CA ARG A 368 11.75 -8.56 1.79
C ARG A 368 12.19 -9.36 3.02
N PHE A 369 11.42 -9.31 4.11
CA PHE A 369 11.72 -10.09 5.32
C PHE A 369 11.59 -11.61 5.12
N LEU A 370 10.89 -12.09 4.08
CA LEU A 370 10.86 -13.53 3.74
C LEU A 370 12.22 -14.02 3.21
N LYS A 371 13.01 -13.13 2.58
CA LYS A 371 14.38 -13.42 2.14
C LYS A 371 15.38 -13.41 3.29
N GLU A 372 15.05 -12.78 4.42
CA GLU A 372 15.85 -12.80 5.65
C GLU A 372 15.69 -14.13 6.44
N ILE A 373 14.70 -14.96 6.09
CA ILE A 373 14.48 -16.28 6.72
C ILE A 373 15.37 -17.34 6.03
N PRO A 374 16.23 -18.06 6.78
CA PRO A 374 17.13 -19.06 6.22
C PRO A 374 16.42 -20.20 5.45
N ASP A 375 16.94 -20.52 4.27
CA ASP A 375 16.39 -21.49 3.31
C ASP A 375 16.10 -22.88 3.91
N HIS A 376 16.94 -23.36 4.83
CA HIS A 376 16.77 -24.66 5.46
C HIS A 376 15.59 -24.71 6.45
N LEU A 377 15.15 -23.55 6.97
CA LEU A 377 14.03 -23.43 7.92
C LEU A 377 12.67 -23.19 7.26
N ARG A 378 12.64 -22.79 5.98
CA ARG A 378 11.40 -22.51 5.24
C ARG A 378 10.96 -23.68 4.36
N GLU A 379 9.66 -23.77 4.15
CA GLU A 379 9.00 -24.70 3.22
C GLU A 379 8.09 -23.87 2.33
N ILE A 380 8.40 -23.77 1.03
CA ILE A 380 7.63 -22.95 0.08
C ILE A 380 6.56 -23.82 -0.56
N GLN A 381 5.30 -23.51 -0.30
CA GLN A 381 4.13 -24.18 -0.86
C GLN A 381 3.58 -23.33 -2.01
N ALA A 382 4.17 -23.44 -3.21
CA ALA A 382 3.64 -22.78 -4.40
C ALA A 382 2.26 -23.37 -4.78
N GLU A 383 1.37 -22.52 -5.29
CA GLU A 383 0.19 -23.00 -6.03
C GLU A 383 0.66 -23.40 -7.43
N VAL A 384 0.53 -24.67 -7.80
CA VAL A 384 1.03 -25.15 -9.10
C VAL A 384 0.23 -24.50 -10.22
N CYS A 385 0.84 -23.53 -10.89
CA CYS A 385 0.29 -22.97 -12.12
C CYS A 385 0.30 -24.08 -13.19
N LEU A 386 -0.73 -24.13 -14.04
CA LEU A 386 -0.83 -25.11 -15.14
C LEU A 386 0.34 -25.06 -16.17
N GLN A 387 1.23 -24.06 -16.04
CA GLN A 387 2.46 -23.93 -16.81
C GLN A 387 3.56 -24.91 -16.37
N ASP A 388 3.62 -25.32 -15.09
CA ASP A 388 4.69 -26.21 -14.57
C ASP A 388 4.61 -27.65 -15.09
N LEU A 389 3.45 -28.04 -15.65
CA LEU A 389 3.30 -29.32 -16.34
C LEU A 389 4.03 -29.37 -17.69
N GLN A 390 4.31 -28.21 -18.30
CA GLN A 390 5.07 -28.14 -19.56
C GLN A 390 6.57 -28.28 -19.34
N THR A 391 7.09 -27.82 -18.18
CA THR A 391 8.50 -27.99 -17.79
C THR A 391 8.82 -29.45 -17.45
N LYS A 392 7.98 -30.12 -16.65
CA LYS A 392 8.19 -31.55 -16.33
C LYS A 392 8.10 -32.49 -17.53
N HIS A 393 7.31 -32.17 -18.55
CA HIS A 393 7.31 -32.91 -19.81
C HIS A 393 8.57 -32.72 -20.67
N ARG A 394 9.42 -31.74 -20.33
CA ARG A 394 10.69 -31.46 -21.02
C ARG A 394 11.88 -32.17 -20.39
N GLU A 395 11.83 -32.42 -19.08
CA GLU A 395 12.91 -33.11 -18.33
C GLU A 395 12.90 -34.65 -18.56
N ILE A 396 11.73 -35.25 -18.76
CA ILE A 396 11.57 -36.71 -19.00
C ILE A 396 12.04 -37.13 -20.41
N ARG A 397 12.51 -36.20 -21.26
CA ARG A 397 12.91 -36.49 -22.66
C ARG A 397 14.43 -36.49 -22.91
N ASN A 398 15.25 -36.29 -21.88
CA ASN A 398 16.71 -36.21 -22.00
C ASN A 398 17.46 -37.45 -21.46
N GLU A 399 16.75 -38.50 -21.02
CA GLU A 399 17.36 -39.80 -20.68
C GLU A 399 16.82 -40.89 -21.60
N THR A 400 17.34 -40.95 -22.83
CA THR A 400 17.69 -42.20 -23.55
C THR A 400 18.16 -41.88 -24.98
N VAL A 401 19.40 -42.31 -25.26
CA VAL A 401 19.86 -43.12 -26.40
C VAL A 401 21.32 -42.73 -26.67
N GLU A 402 22.24 -43.48 -26.07
CA GLU A 402 23.58 -43.61 -26.62
C GLU A 402 23.48 -44.43 -27.91
N PHE A 403 24.01 -43.90 -29.01
CA PHE A 403 24.44 -44.73 -30.13
C PHE A 403 25.76 -44.19 -30.67
N VAL A 404 26.81 -44.98 -30.47
CA VAL A 404 28.17 -44.69 -30.93
C VAL A 404 28.30 -45.11 -32.39
N ILE A 405 28.65 -44.17 -33.27
CA ILE A 405 29.32 -44.45 -34.56
C ILE A 405 30.44 -43.41 -34.73
N ASP A 406 31.60 -43.88 -35.18
CA ASP A 406 32.92 -43.24 -35.15
C ASP A 406 33.34 -42.69 -36.55
N LEU A 407 34.59 -42.19 -36.67
CA LEU A 407 35.36 -41.74 -37.87
C LEU A 407 35.28 -40.23 -38.27
N PRO A 408 36.36 -39.63 -38.86
CA PRO A 408 37.51 -39.18 -38.07
C PRO A 408 38.06 -37.76 -38.43
N LYS A 409 39.13 -37.37 -37.71
CA LYS A 409 39.88 -36.09 -37.71
C LYS A 409 40.43 -35.62 -39.07
N GLU A 410 40.52 -34.29 -39.25
CA GLU A 410 41.62 -33.45 -39.84
C GLU A 410 41.18 -31.94 -39.75
N GLN A 411 42.01 -30.88 -39.76
CA GLN A 411 43.47 -30.71 -39.64
C GLN A 411 43.85 -29.34 -38.99
N VAL A 412 44.73 -29.37 -37.97
CA VAL A 412 45.88 -28.47 -37.66
C VAL A 412 45.97 -27.05 -38.27
N SER A 413 46.16 -26.01 -37.44
CA SER A 413 47.40 -25.19 -37.41
C SER A 413 47.39 -24.08 -36.34
N ASP A 414 48.47 -24.06 -35.55
CA ASP A 414 48.71 -23.13 -34.44
C ASP A 414 49.42 -21.85 -34.88
N VAL A 415 49.16 -20.73 -34.17
CA VAL A 415 50.15 -19.68 -33.91
C VAL A 415 49.99 -19.22 -32.46
N GLU A 416 50.94 -19.57 -31.61
CA GLU A 416 51.01 -19.15 -30.22
C GLU A 416 51.52 -17.70 -30.10
N THR A 417 50.99 -16.92 -29.15
CA THR A 417 51.82 -15.96 -28.41
C THR A 417 51.21 -15.75 -27.02
N GLU A 418 51.87 -16.27 -25.99
CA GLU A 418 51.43 -16.15 -24.60
C GLU A 418 51.61 -14.71 -24.06
N SER A 419 50.62 -14.21 -23.33
CA SER A 419 50.77 -13.75 -21.92
C SER A 419 49.62 -12.83 -21.47
N ASN A 420 48.66 -13.39 -20.72
CA ASN A 420 48.11 -12.86 -19.45
C ASN A 420 46.83 -13.60 -19.06
N ASP A 421 47.01 -14.88 -18.73
CA ASP A 421 45.95 -15.74 -18.22
C ASP A 421 45.67 -15.45 -16.74
N PHE A 422 45.05 -14.30 -16.45
CA PHE A 422 44.50 -13.97 -15.12
C PHE A 422 43.33 -12.96 -15.11
N LEU A 423 42.79 -12.57 -16.28
CA LEU A 423 41.70 -11.58 -16.38
C LEU A 423 40.45 -12.06 -17.14
N VAL A 424 40.46 -13.25 -17.75
CA VAL A 424 39.38 -13.69 -18.65
C VAL A 424 38.17 -14.28 -17.90
N ASN A 425 38.35 -14.86 -16.71
CA ASN A 425 37.27 -15.48 -15.94
C ASN A 425 36.36 -14.50 -15.15
N GLN A 426 36.54 -13.18 -15.28
CA GLN A 426 35.61 -12.17 -14.72
C GLN A 426 34.72 -11.48 -15.77
N ILE A 427 34.87 -11.79 -17.07
CA ILE A 427 34.16 -11.08 -18.14
C ILE A 427 32.88 -11.80 -18.61
N ASN A 428 32.73 -13.09 -18.30
CA ASN A 428 31.58 -13.90 -18.77
C ASN A 428 30.27 -13.74 -17.98
N GLU A 429 30.24 -13.05 -16.83
CA GLU A 429 28.97 -12.64 -16.18
C GLU A 429 28.56 -11.20 -16.51
N ALA A 430 29.49 -10.32 -16.93
CA ALA A 430 29.19 -8.94 -17.30
C ALA A 430 28.52 -8.80 -18.69
N SER A 431 28.60 -9.84 -19.53
CA SER A 431 28.18 -9.79 -20.93
C SER A 431 26.66 -9.81 -21.13
N LYS A 432 25.85 -10.23 -20.15
CA LYS A 432 24.38 -10.12 -20.23
C LYS A 432 23.84 -8.72 -19.95
N GLU A 433 24.38 -8.00 -18.95
CA GLU A 433 23.99 -6.60 -18.68
C GLU A 433 24.47 -5.64 -19.79
N SER A 434 25.54 -5.99 -20.51
CA SER A 434 26.02 -5.19 -21.64
C SER A 434 25.08 -5.17 -22.86
N LEU A 435 24.24 -6.20 -23.06
CA LEU A 435 23.39 -6.27 -24.26
C LEU A 435 22.20 -5.30 -24.19
N GLU A 436 21.56 -5.17 -23.02
CA GLU A 436 20.43 -4.25 -22.81
C GLU A 436 20.88 -2.77 -22.76
N THR A 437 22.09 -2.51 -22.26
CA THR A 437 22.66 -1.16 -22.21
C THR A 437 23.08 -0.63 -23.58
N ILE A 438 23.52 -1.49 -24.50
CA ILE A 438 23.86 -1.12 -25.89
C ILE A 438 22.59 -0.75 -26.69
N ASP A 439 21.49 -1.51 -26.55
CA ASP A 439 20.22 -1.22 -27.25
C ASP A 439 19.61 0.13 -26.81
N SER A 440 19.84 0.56 -25.57
CA SER A 440 19.38 1.87 -25.06
C SER A 440 20.13 3.07 -25.69
N TYR A 441 21.37 2.88 -26.14
CA TYR A 441 22.21 3.95 -26.67
C TYR A 441 21.84 4.32 -28.12
N ASN A 442 21.66 3.33 -28.99
CA ASN A 442 21.46 3.55 -30.42
C ASN A 442 20.07 4.14 -30.74
N GLY A 443 19.02 3.68 -30.07
CA GLY A 443 17.65 4.18 -30.27
C GLY A 443 17.41 5.65 -29.90
N ASN A 444 18.36 6.32 -29.23
CA ASN A 444 18.19 7.72 -28.79
C ASN A 444 19.01 8.74 -29.58
N ILE A 445 19.87 8.32 -30.52
CA ILE A 445 20.75 9.22 -31.28
C ILE A 445 19.94 10.15 -32.19
N PHE A 446 19.03 9.59 -32.99
CA PHE A 446 18.17 10.35 -33.90
C PHE A 446 17.35 11.44 -33.20
N ILE A 447 16.71 11.11 -32.08
CA ILE A 447 15.89 12.05 -31.31
C ILE A 447 16.72 13.15 -30.63
N ARG A 448 18.01 12.91 -30.33
CA ARG A 448 18.88 13.94 -29.72
C ARG A 448 19.13 15.14 -30.65
N ARG A 449 18.95 14.99 -31.97
CA ARG A 449 19.03 16.07 -32.97
C ARG A 449 17.99 17.18 -32.78
N PHE A 450 16.88 16.90 -32.09
CA PHE A 450 15.79 17.86 -31.84
C PHE A 450 15.90 18.48 -30.44
N ALA A 451 15.35 19.70 -30.26
CA ALA A 451 15.33 20.36 -28.96
C ALA A 451 14.46 19.56 -27.96
N VAL A 452 14.77 19.61 -26.67
CA VAL A 452 14.18 18.73 -25.64
C VAL A 452 12.64 18.74 -25.66
N GLU A 453 12.03 19.90 -25.90
CA GLU A 453 10.59 20.12 -25.98
C GLU A 453 9.95 19.46 -27.21
N GLU A 454 10.68 19.39 -28.32
CA GLU A 454 10.23 18.90 -29.64
C GLU A 454 10.30 17.37 -29.76
N ARG A 455 11.18 16.73 -28.98
CA ARG A 455 11.39 15.26 -28.97
C ARG A 455 10.11 14.49 -28.72
N SER A 456 9.22 15.04 -27.90
CA SER A 456 7.89 14.48 -27.60
C SER A 456 7.02 14.36 -28.86
N VAL A 457 7.04 15.38 -29.72
CA VAL A 457 6.26 15.45 -30.97
C VAL A 457 6.78 14.45 -32.00
N VAL A 458 8.11 14.34 -32.12
CA VAL A 458 8.77 13.36 -33.00
C VAL A 458 8.48 11.92 -32.54
N SER A 459 8.69 11.63 -31.25
CA SER A 459 8.45 10.30 -30.68
C SER A 459 6.98 9.87 -30.83
N HIS A 460 6.04 10.75 -30.46
CA HIS A 460 4.60 10.46 -30.56
C HIS A 460 4.18 10.13 -32.01
N LEU A 461 4.74 10.83 -33.00
CA LEU A 461 4.43 10.57 -34.41
C LEU A 461 4.86 9.17 -34.87
N PHE A 462 6.02 8.68 -34.44
CA PHE A 462 6.48 7.32 -34.77
C PHE A 462 5.64 6.25 -34.04
N HIS A 463 5.47 6.36 -32.73
CA HIS A 463 4.69 5.40 -31.94
C HIS A 463 3.20 5.35 -32.35
N GLN A 464 2.62 6.48 -32.79
CA GLN A 464 1.23 6.53 -33.29
C GLN A 464 0.99 5.60 -34.50
N TRP A 465 1.98 5.43 -35.38
CA TRP A 465 1.86 4.60 -36.59
C TRP A 465 2.44 3.20 -36.42
N ALA A 466 3.48 3.03 -35.60
CA ALA A 466 4.06 1.73 -35.25
C ALA A 466 3.04 0.75 -34.60
N LYS A 467 2.06 1.28 -33.86
CA LYS A 467 0.96 0.49 -33.27
C LYS A 467 0.05 -0.23 -34.27
N LYS A 468 0.07 0.12 -35.56
CA LYS A 468 -0.80 -0.47 -36.57
C LYS A 468 -0.07 -1.57 -37.34
N GLN A 469 -0.69 -2.75 -37.44
CA GLN A 469 -0.13 -3.93 -38.12
C GLN A 469 0.38 -3.64 -39.56
N ALA A 470 -0.24 -2.69 -40.27
CA ALA A 470 0.17 -2.30 -41.62
C ALA A 470 1.56 -1.63 -41.72
N PHE A 471 2.19 -1.21 -40.61
CA PHE A 471 3.47 -0.49 -40.58
C PHE A 471 4.57 -1.19 -39.77
N GLN A 472 4.47 -2.51 -39.57
CA GLN A 472 5.49 -3.33 -38.89
C GLN A 472 6.84 -3.46 -39.64
N ASN A 473 6.99 -2.81 -40.80
CA ASN A 473 8.25 -2.73 -41.55
C ASN A 473 8.85 -1.31 -41.42
N PRO A 474 10.12 -1.15 -41.00
CA PRO A 474 10.72 0.18 -40.76
C PRO A 474 10.67 1.13 -41.97
N LYS A 475 10.93 0.65 -43.19
CA LYS A 475 10.85 1.47 -44.42
C LYS A 475 9.41 1.94 -44.68
N ARG A 476 8.43 1.08 -44.41
CA ARG A 476 7.00 1.40 -44.56
C ARG A 476 6.50 2.37 -43.48
N LEU A 477 7.04 2.27 -42.27
CA LEU A 477 6.79 3.22 -41.18
C LEU A 477 7.36 4.61 -41.53
N LEU A 478 8.62 4.70 -41.96
CA LEU A 478 9.24 5.97 -42.40
C LEU A 478 8.48 6.62 -43.55
N ASN A 479 8.11 5.85 -44.58
CA ASN A 479 7.31 6.36 -45.70
C ASN A 479 5.95 6.90 -45.24
N LYS A 480 5.30 6.24 -44.26
CA LYS A 480 4.03 6.74 -43.70
C LYS A 480 4.22 7.99 -42.85
N VAL A 481 5.28 8.06 -42.05
CA VAL A 481 5.63 9.25 -41.25
C VAL A 481 5.89 10.43 -42.19
N GLY A 482 6.66 10.26 -43.27
CA GLY A 482 6.90 11.28 -44.29
C GLY A 482 5.62 11.79 -44.96
N PHE A 483 4.73 10.88 -45.37
CA PHE A 483 3.42 11.26 -45.91
C PHE A 483 2.60 12.10 -44.92
N VAL A 484 2.57 11.72 -43.64
CA VAL A 484 1.80 12.43 -42.60
C VAL A 484 2.42 13.78 -42.26
N ILE A 485 3.74 13.94 -42.37
CA ILE A 485 4.40 15.25 -42.29
C ILE A 485 3.90 16.15 -43.44
N ASP A 486 3.88 15.65 -44.67
CA ASP A 486 3.46 16.43 -45.84
C ASP A 486 1.97 16.81 -45.81
N GLU A 487 1.13 15.96 -45.23
CA GLU A 487 -0.26 16.30 -44.90
C GLU A 487 -0.33 17.41 -43.83
N ARG A 488 0.41 17.27 -42.71
CA ARG A 488 0.42 18.22 -41.58
C ARG A 488 1.09 19.56 -41.89
N LEU A 489 1.95 19.64 -42.92
CA LEU A 489 2.56 20.90 -43.40
C LEU A 489 1.60 21.71 -44.28
N ARG A 490 0.71 21.04 -45.05
CA ARG A 490 -0.30 21.68 -45.92
C ARG A 490 -1.44 22.36 -45.13
N VAL A 491 -1.73 21.89 -43.92
CA VAL A 491 -2.74 22.53 -43.05
C VAL A 491 -2.25 23.90 -42.56
N THR A 492 -3.07 24.95 -42.68
CA THR A 492 -2.70 26.33 -42.32
C THR A 492 -2.43 26.50 -40.82
N LYS A 493 -3.31 25.99 -39.95
CA LYS A 493 -3.18 26.04 -38.47
C LYS A 493 -2.43 24.82 -37.90
N ASN A 494 -1.10 24.85 -37.86
CA ASN A 494 -0.29 23.86 -37.13
C ASN A 494 0.87 24.56 -36.42
N LYS A 495 1.01 24.34 -35.10
CA LYS A 495 2.01 24.98 -34.24
C LYS A 495 3.43 24.41 -34.38
N HIS A 496 3.60 23.22 -34.96
CA HIS A 496 4.88 22.50 -35.00
C HIS A 496 5.48 22.40 -36.42
N LYS A 497 5.18 23.36 -37.29
CA LYS A 497 5.63 23.33 -38.70
C LYS A 497 7.15 23.27 -38.85
N ASP A 498 7.89 23.93 -37.97
CA ASP A 498 9.34 24.01 -38.06
C ASP A 498 9.99 22.67 -37.68
N VAL A 499 9.54 22.06 -36.57
CA VAL A 499 9.89 20.67 -36.17
C VAL A 499 9.58 19.67 -37.28
N LEU A 500 8.41 19.79 -37.93
CA LEU A 500 7.98 18.89 -39.00
C LEU A 500 8.83 19.05 -40.27
N ARG A 501 9.28 20.26 -40.61
CA ARG A 501 10.23 20.49 -41.71
C ARG A 501 11.62 19.91 -41.40
N ALA A 502 12.14 20.12 -40.18
CA ALA A 502 13.41 19.55 -39.73
C ALA A 502 13.37 18.01 -39.64
N LEU A 503 12.24 17.44 -39.22
CA LEU A 503 12.04 15.99 -39.23
C LEU A 503 12.03 15.46 -40.67
N LYS A 504 11.34 16.12 -41.60
CA LYS A 504 11.30 15.71 -43.02
C LYS A 504 12.69 15.62 -43.64
N SER A 505 13.55 16.61 -43.42
CA SER A 505 14.92 16.61 -43.96
C SER A 505 15.83 15.53 -43.37
N CYS A 506 15.44 14.90 -42.25
CA CYS A 506 16.19 13.84 -41.61
C CYS A 506 15.57 12.44 -41.77
N LEU A 507 14.39 12.27 -42.38
CA LEU A 507 13.75 10.95 -42.50
C LEU A 507 14.50 9.95 -43.40
N SER A 508 15.41 10.43 -44.25
CA SER A 508 16.20 9.62 -45.18
C SER A 508 17.58 9.21 -44.66
N CYS A 509 17.92 9.51 -43.40
CA CYS A 509 19.20 9.07 -42.81
C CYS A 509 19.09 7.72 -42.10
N ASP A 510 20.20 6.99 -42.00
CA ASP A 510 20.24 5.67 -41.36
C ASP A 510 19.86 5.72 -39.87
N GLU A 511 20.12 6.83 -39.18
CA GLU A 511 19.63 7.05 -37.81
C GLU A 511 18.10 7.07 -37.71
N ALA A 512 17.39 7.57 -38.73
CA ALA A 512 15.93 7.52 -38.77
C ALA A 512 15.41 6.09 -38.96
N PHE A 513 16.14 5.28 -39.73
CA PHE A 513 15.86 3.87 -39.92
C PHE A 513 16.07 3.06 -38.63
N GLN A 514 17.21 3.25 -37.97
CA GLN A 514 17.49 2.65 -36.66
C GLN A 514 16.47 3.09 -35.59
N TYR A 515 16.02 4.35 -35.63
CA TYR A 515 14.95 4.82 -34.75
C TYR A 515 13.60 4.14 -35.04
N ALA A 516 13.25 3.92 -36.31
CA ALA A 516 12.06 3.17 -36.69
C ALA A 516 12.11 1.70 -36.24
N GLU A 517 13.28 1.05 -36.32
CA GLU A 517 13.51 -0.30 -35.80
C GLU A 517 13.38 -0.36 -34.27
N TYR A 518 13.99 0.58 -33.56
CA TYR A 518 13.86 0.71 -32.09
C TYR A 518 12.39 0.89 -31.68
N VAL A 519 11.63 1.77 -32.34
CA VAL A 519 10.21 2.01 -32.03
C VAL A 519 9.37 0.75 -32.30
N LEU A 520 9.66 -0.01 -33.35
CA LEU A 520 8.95 -1.24 -33.66
C LEU A 520 9.26 -2.35 -32.66
N ARG A 521 10.53 -2.55 -32.29
CA ARG A 521 10.92 -3.47 -31.20
C ARG A 521 10.27 -3.07 -29.88
N TRP A 522 10.18 -1.77 -29.58
CA TRP A 522 9.49 -1.27 -28.39
C TRP A 522 8.00 -1.60 -28.39
N GLU A 523 7.28 -1.39 -29.51
CA GLU A 523 5.84 -1.72 -29.58
C GLU A 523 5.54 -3.23 -29.54
N GLN A 524 6.51 -4.10 -29.81
CA GLN A 524 6.39 -5.56 -29.67
C GLN A 524 6.46 -6.03 -28.21
N ILE A 525 6.97 -5.22 -27.27
CA ILE A 525 6.99 -5.54 -25.84
C ILE A 525 5.55 -5.45 -25.28
N PRO A 526 5.09 -6.43 -24.46
CA PRO A 526 3.82 -6.37 -23.74
C PRO A 526 3.62 -5.03 -23.01
N ALA A 527 2.37 -4.55 -22.96
CA ALA A 527 2.06 -3.23 -22.41
C ALA A 527 2.53 -3.05 -20.96
N ASP A 528 2.39 -4.10 -20.14
CA ASP A 528 2.72 -4.10 -18.72
C ASP A 528 4.24 -4.06 -18.50
N GLN A 529 5.01 -4.83 -19.28
CA GLN A 529 6.48 -4.77 -19.28
C GLN A 529 7.00 -3.42 -19.75
N ARG A 530 6.35 -2.78 -20.74
CA ARG A 530 6.68 -1.40 -21.13
C ARG A 530 6.43 -0.38 -20.02
N ALA A 531 5.34 -0.54 -19.26
CA ALA A 531 5.05 0.33 -18.13
C ALA A 531 6.13 0.22 -17.04
N HIS A 532 6.57 -1.01 -16.71
CA HIS A 532 7.68 -1.27 -15.79
C HIS A 532 8.98 -0.60 -16.25
N LEU A 533 9.41 -0.87 -17.49
CA LEU A 533 10.64 -0.31 -18.07
C LEU A 533 10.61 1.23 -18.19
N MET A 534 9.42 1.83 -18.40
CA MET A 534 9.28 3.29 -18.34
C MET A 534 9.40 3.82 -16.91
N HIS A 535 8.83 3.13 -15.92
CA HIS A 535 8.90 3.52 -14.51
C HIS A 535 10.34 3.48 -13.99
N GLU A 536 11.04 2.36 -14.18
CA GLU A 536 12.45 2.21 -13.78
C GLU A 536 13.36 3.26 -14.44
N LYS A 537 13.17 3.49 -15.74
CA LYS A 537 13.92 4.52 -16.48
C LYS A 537 13.63 5.93 -15.95
N GLN A 538 12.37 6.23 -15.59
CA GLN A 538 12.00 7.51 -15.00
C GLN A 538 12.61 7.69 -13.61
N GLU A 539 12.57 6.67 -12.75
CA GLU A 539 13.24 6.69 -11.45
C GLU A 539 14.74 6.88 -11.58
N HIS A 540 15.40 6.16 -12.49
CA HIS A 540 16.83 6.26 -12.74
C HIS A 540 17.22 7.70 -13.14
N PHE A 541 16.52 8.31 -14.10
CA PHE A 541 16.79 9.71 -14.47
C PHE A 541 16.43 10.72 -13.37
N GLN A 542 15.45 10.42 -12.51
CA GLN A 542 15.14 11.25 -11.36
C GLN A 542 16.22 11.17 -10.28
N LYS A 543 16.72 9.97 -9.96
CA LYS A 543 17.89 9.74 -9.08
C LYS A 543 19.12 10.47 -9.62
N LEU A 544 19.46 10.29 -10.91
CA LEU A 544 20.59 10.96 -11.56
C LEU A 544 20.47 12.50 -11.55
N ARG A 545 19.26 13.05 -11.71
CA ARG A 545 19.01 14.51 -11.62
C ARG A 545 19.19 15.02 -10.20
N ILE A 546 18.71 14.28 -9.19
CA ILE A 546 18.88 14.61 -7.77
C ILE A 546 20.37 14.58 -7.42
N GLU A 547 21.10 13.54 -7.79
CA GLU A 547 22.55 13.43 -7.54
C GLU A 547 23.35 14.58 -8.15
N ASN A 548 23.08 14.92 -9.41
CA ASN A 548 23.71 16.07 -10.09
C ASN A 548 23.35 17.42 -9.45
N SER A 549 22.17 17.55 -8.81
CA SER A 549 21.81 18.74 -8.02
C SER A 549 22.48 18.76 -6.63
N MET A 550 22.78 17.59 -6.05
CA MET A 550 23.42 17.45 -4.74
C MET A 550 24.95 17.55 -4.83
N SER A 551 25.55 17.20 -5.96
CA SER A 551 26.99 17.37 -6.22
C SER A 551 27.38 18.84 -6.43
N SER A 552 26.48 19.64 -7.01
CA SER A 552 26.69 21.06 -7.32
C SER A 552 26.24 22.03 -6.23
N SER A 553 25.51 21.57 -5.20
CA SER A 553 25.00 22.43 -4.12
C SER A 553 25.83 22.36 -2.84
N ALA A 554 25.99 23.50 -2.16
CA ALA A 554 26.74 23.62 -0.93
C ALA A 554 26.10 22.83 0.23
N PRO A 555 26.91 22.21 1.12
CA PRO A 555 26.42 21.43 2.26
C PRO A 555 25.46 22.24 3.13
N THR A 556 24.39 21.60 3.60
CA THR A 556 23.42 22.27 4.47
C THR A 556 23.98 22.38 5.89
N SER A 557 23.71 23.48 6.60
CA SER A 557 24.14 23.68 8.00
C SER A 557 23.74 22.52 8.93
N LYS A 558 22.58 21.88 8.68
CA LYS A 558 22.16 20.65 9.37
C LYS A 558 23.06 19.44 9.10
N GLN A 559 23.57 19.27 7.88
CA GLN A 559 24.50 18.18 7.54
C GLN A 559 25.87 18.42 8.20
N ILE A 560 26.35 19.67 8.18
CA ILE A 560 27.62 20.06 8.85
C ILE A 560 27.53 19.80 10.36
N GLY A 561 26.49 20.29 11.03
CA GLY A 561 26.30 20.05 12.47
C GLY A 561 26.11 18.57 12.83
N TYR A 562 25.49 17.77 11.93
CA TYR A 562 25.36 16.34 12.15
C TYR A 562 26.69 15.59 11.99
N LEU A 563 27.53 15.96 11.02
CA LEU A 563 28.90 15.44 10.88
C LEU A 563 29.79 15.81 12.08
N GLN A 564 29.70 17.05 12.55
CA GLN A 564 30.41 17.49 13.77
C GLN A 564 29.99 16.68 15.00
N ASN A 565 28.70 16.39 15.16
CA ASN A 565 28.19 15.54 16.24
C ASN A 565 28.63 14.06 16.12
N LEU A 566 28.94 13.58 14.91
CA LEU A 566 29.55 12.26 14.67
C LEU A 566 31.08 12.27 14.85
N GLY A 567 31.68 13.39 15.28
CA GLY A 567 33.14 13.51 15.42
C GLY A 567 33.90 13.63 14.09
N CYS A 568 33.20 13.82 12.97
CA CYS A 568 33.84 13.97 11.67
C CYS A 568 34.56 15.33 11.58
N THR A 569 35.88 15.27 11.42
CA THR A 569 36.76 16.43 11.26
C THR A 569 36.85 16.94 9.81
N VAL A 570 36.28 16.20 8.86
CA VAL A 570 36.31 16.52 7.42
C VAL A 570 35.16 17.48 7.07
N THR A 571 35.50 18.68 6.60
CA THR A 571 34.50 19.62 6.07
C THR A 571 34.01 19.15 4.69
N PRO A 572 32.71 18.86 4.50
CA PRO A 572 32.19 18.41 3.21
C PRO A 572 32.24 19.53 2.17
N THR A 573 32.49 19.17 0.91
CA THR A 573 32.59 20.12 -0.22
C THR A 573 31.27 20.32 -0.98
N SER A 574 30.33 19.38 -0.89
CA SER A 574 28.99 19.44 -1.49
C SER A 574 27.95 18.70 -0.63
N ARG A 575 26.65 18.87 -0.91
CA ARG A 575 25.60 18.10 -0.20
C ARG A 575 25.75 16.60 -0.41
N LEU A 576 26.16 16.17 -1.59
CA LEU A 576 26.41 14.75 -1.89
C LEU A 576 27.61 14.22 -1.09
N HIS A 577 28.70 14.99 -1.01
CA HIS A 577 29.86 14.63 -0.18
C HIS A 577 29.47 14.58 1.31
N ALA A 578 28.66 15.54 1.78
CA ALA A 578 28.16 15.54 3.15
C ALA A 578 27.30 14.30 3.45
N SER A 579 26.38 13.91 2.55
CA SER A 579 25.58 12.69 2.74
C SER A 579 26.43 11.42 2.76
N ARG A 580 27.43 11.29 1.86
CA ARG A 580 28.35 10.15 1.83
C ARG A 580 29.20 10.04 3.10
N LEU A 581 29.71 11.17 3.61
CA LEU A 581 30.41 11.20 4.89
C LEU A 581 29.49 10.82 6.06
N ILE A 582 28.21 11.22 6.02
CA ILE A 582 27.22 10.84 7.04
C ILE A 582 26.94 9.33 6.99
N GLU A 583 26.90 8.71 5.82
CA GLU A 583 26.74 7.26 5.69
C GLU A 583 27.97 6.50 6.17
N GLN A 584 29.18 6.92 5.78
CA GLN A 584 30.43 6.32 6.25
C GLN A 584 30.59 6.41 7.79
N TYR A 585 30.33 7.57 8.38
CA TYR A 585 30.37 7.75 9.84
C TYR A 585 29.16 7.15 10.60
N LYS A 586 28.20 6.54 9.89
CA LYS A 586 27.14 5.71 10.48
C LYS A 586 27.40 4.21 10.36
N SER A 587 28.25 3.80 9.43
CA SER A 587 28.69 2.42 9.26
C SER A 587 29.90 2.06 10.13
N LEU A 588 30.55 3.09 10.71
CA LEU A 588 31.58 3.02 11.75
C LEU A 588 30.94 3.17 13.15
#